data_AF-A0A059ZYJ5-F1
#
_entry.id   AF-A0A059ZYJ5-F1
#
_cell.length_a   1.000
_cell.length_b   1.000
_cell.length_c   1.000
_cell.angle_alpha   90.00
_cell.angle_beta   90.00
_cell.angle_gamma   90.00
#
_symmetry.space_group_name_H-M   'P 1'
#
loop_
_entity.id
_entity.type
_entity.pdbx_description
1 polymer ?
#
loop_
_entity_poly.entity_id
_entity_poly.type
_entity_poly.pdbx_seq_one_letter_code
_entity_poly.pdbx_strand_id
1 'polypeptide(L)'
;MYLYLIALWGKPFDLAAMPATNPGATDRPCIDRTYIRLPSEMTQQGHVTAQEVYIASAVHAAARRMDSQPLRPKTLSARQRYLIELVEDARVEYLTFLRFPRLRQLWLDLHPSMPPDPTPFATLMWRLSRGLLELEISTDDDFLVRKAIALFQENSCETDGVAVSREIGLRLAQDIGQMRLPMNEDGLPTGAIYRDDNQHLWLE
;
A
#
# COMPACT_ATOMS: atom_id res chain seq x y z
N MET A 1 -2.44 -20.36 -7.26
CA MET A 1 -2.93 -19.02 -6.87
C MET A 1 -4.46 -18.92 -6.87
N TYR A 2 -5.15 -19.24 -7.96
CA TYR A 2 -6.61 -19.17 -8.06
C TYR A 2 -7.37 -19.76 -6.84
N LEU A 3 -7.03 -20.99 -6.43
CA LEU A 3 -7.65 -21.62 -5.24
C LEU A 3 -7.38 -20.87 -3.93
N TYR A 4 -6.22 -20.21 -3.82
CA TYR A 4 -5.85 -19.43 -2.63
C TYR A 4 -6.74 -18.19 -2.50
N LEU A 5 -6.90 -17.40 -3.57
CA LEU A 5 -7.77 -16.23 -3.56
C LEU A 5 -9.25 -16.61 -3.40
N ILE A 6 -9.68 -17.72 -4.00
CA ILE A 6 -11.02 -18.28 -3.78
C ILE A 6 -11.21 -18.66 -2.31
N ALA A 7 -10.21 -19.26 -1.65
CA ALA A 7 -10.31 -19.59 -0.23
C ALA A 7 -10.45 -18.34 0.66
N LEU A 8 -9.83 -17.22 0.29
CA LEU A 8 -9.89 -15.98 1.08
C LEU A 8 -11.20 -15.19 0.87
N TRP A 9 -11.72 -15.11 -0.36
CA TRP A 9 -12.88 -14.26 -0.70
C TRP A 9 -14.11 -15.01 -1.22
N GLY A 10 -14.05 -16.34 -1.35
CA GLY A 10 -15.18 -17.16 -1.79
C GLY A 10 -15.54 -17.01 -3.27
N LYS A 11 -14.70 -16.36 -4.08
CA LYS A 11 -14.94 -16.11 -5.51
C LYS A 11 -13.63 -16.04 -6.31
N PRO A 12 -13.69 -16.35 -7.62
CA PRO A 12 -12.51 -16.25 -8.49
C PRO A 12 -12.14 -14.79 -8.78
N PHE A 13 -10.86 -14.61 -9.13
CA PHE A 13 -10.32 -13.36 -9.67
C PHE A 13 -9.64 -13.68 -10.99
N ASP A 14 -9.77 -12.80 -11.98
CA ASP A 14 -9.09 -12.95 -13.26
C ASP A 14 -7.64 -12.48 -13.13
N LEU A 15 -6.70 -13.43 -13.12
CA LEU A 15 -5.27 -13.14 -13.01
C LEU A 15 -4.60 -13.21 -14.38
N ALA A 16 -3.79 -12.21 -14.71
CA ALA A 16 -2.94 -12.22 -15.90
C ALA A 16 -1.47 -12.03 -15.51
N ALA A 17 -0.57 -12.71 -16.21
CA ALA A 17 0.85 -12.48 -16.08
C ALA A 17 1.27 -11.24 -16.89
N MET A 18 2.15 -10.42 -16.33
CA MET A 18 2.86 -9.37 -17.03
C MET A 18 4.26 -9.86 -17.36
N PRO A 19 4.68 -9.85 -18.63
CA PRO A 19 6.06 -10.15 -18.98
C PRO A 19 6.98 -9.08 -18.38
N ALA A 20 8.19 -9.48 -18.00
CA ALA A 20 9.19 -8.56 -17.50
C ALA A 20 9.45 -7.45 -18.55
N THR A 21 9.22 -6.20 -18.21
CA THR A 21 9.33 -5.10 -19.18
C THR A 21 10.79 -4.68 -19.41
N ASN A 22 11.63 -4.74 -18.37
CA ASN A 22 13.08 -4.48 -18.45
C ASN A 22 13.85 -5.21 -17.33
N PRO A 23 15.09 -5.68 -17.59
CA PRO A 23 15.97 -6.14 -16.53
C PRO A 23 16.30 -4.97 -15.58
N GLY A 24 15.83 -5.03 -14.34
CA GLY A 24 16.09 -4.03 -13.30
C GLY A 24 14.95 -3.04 -13.03
N ALA A 25 13.87 -3.05 -13.83
CA ALA A 25 12.63 -2.38 -13.45
C ALA A 25 11.86 -3.30 -12.48
N THR A 26 11.41 -2.76 -11.35
CA THR A 26 10.49 -3.50 -10.46
C THR A 26 9.10 -3.40 -11.06
N ASP A 27 8.74 -4.36 -11.91
CA ASP A 27 7.36 -4.47 -12.41
C ASP A 27 6.44 -4.64 -11.19
N ARG A 28 5.58 -3.65 -10.94
CA ARG A 28 4.61 -3.73 -9.85
C ARG A 28 3.37 -4.49 -10.33
N PRO A 29 2.66 -5.18 -9.41
CA PRO A 29 1.28 -5.56 -9.66
C PRO A 29 0.47 -4.36 -10.16
N CYS A 30 -0.49 -4.59 -11.04
CA CYS A 30 -1.43 -3.55 -11.44
C CYS A 30 -2.83 -4.13 -11.61
N ILE A 31 -3.83 -3.27 -11.48
CA ILE A 31 -5.24 -3.68 -11.53
C ILE A 31 -5.90 -2.88 -12.64
N ASP A 32 -6.41 -3.60 -13.65
CA ASP A 32 -7.28 -2.99 -14.65
C ASP A 32 -8.75 -3.35 -14.38
N ARG A 33 -9.66 -2.96 -15.28
CA ARG A 33 -11.11 -3.20 -15.11
C ARG A 33 -11.46 -4.69 -15.04
N THR A 34 -10.67 -5.54 -15.69
CA THR A 34 -10.93 -6.98 -15.82
C THR A 34 -9.95 -7.75 -14.96
N TYR A 35 -8.65 -7.59 -15.18
CA TYR A 35 -7.59 -8.41 -14.62
C TYR A 35 -6.89 -7.76 -13.43
N ILE A 36 -6.46 -8.61 -12.50
CA ILE A 36 -5.31 -8.35 -11.63
C ILE A 36 -4.10 -8.86 -12.39
N ARG A 37 -3.15 -7.99 -12.66
CA ARG A 37 -1.93 -8.33 -13.37
C ARG A 37 -0.77 -8.42 -12.41
N LEU A 38 -0.04 -9.52 -12.49
CA LEU A 38 1.12 -9.80 -11.64
C LEU A 38 2.34 -10.05 -12.52
N PRO A 39 3.53 -9.55 -12.15
CA PRO A 39 4.78 -9.95 -12.78
C PRO A 39 4.88 -11.47 -12.96
N SER A 40 5.30 -11.90 -14.15
CA SER A 40 5.51 -13.33 -14.45
C SER A 40 6.61 -13.96 -13.61
N GLU A 41 7.54 -13.12 -13.15
CA GLU A 41 8.67 -13.50 -12.31
C GLU A 41 8.68 -12.61 -11.07
N MET A 42 8.72 -13.24 -9.89
CA MET A 42 8.92 -12.55 -8.62
C MET A 42 10.31 -12.88 -8.10
N THR A 43 10.97 -11.92 -7.48
CA THR A 43 12.27 -12.14 -6.84
C THR A 43 12.10 -12.35 -5.34
N GLN A 44 12.90 -13.24 -4.75
CA GLN A 44 12.98 -13.41 -3.30
C GLN A 44 13.44 -12.11 -2.63
N GLN A 45 12.86 -11.74 -1.49
CA GLN A 45 13.28 -10.60 -0.68
C GLN A 45 13.64 -11.06 0.73
N GLY A 46 14.92 -10.97 1.09
CA GLY A 46 15.40 -11.47 2.38
C GLY A 46 15.11 -12.97 2.53
N HIS A 47 14.36 -13.33 3.58
CA HIS A 47 13.90 -14.69 3.84
C HIS A 47 12.55 -15.03 3.18
N VAL A 48 11.85 -14.06 2.60
CA VAL A 48 10.54 -14.27 1.96
C VAL A 48 10.73 -14.75 0.53
N THR A 49 10.30 -15.97 0.24
CA THR A 49 10.48 -16.63 -1.06
C THR A 49 9.75 -15.88 -2.19
N ALA A 50 10.19 -16.06 -3.43
CA ALA A 50 9.50 -15.51 -4.60
C ALA A 50 8.01 -15.92 -4.67
N GLN A 51 7.69 -17.14 -4.22
CA GLN A 51 6.31 -17.62 -4.15
C GLN A 51 5.49 -16.85 -3.10
N GLU A 52 6.07 -16.56 -1.94
CA GLU A 52 5.42 -15.78 -0.89
C GLU A 52 5.25 -14.31 -1.30
N VAL A 53 6.21 -13.72 -2.00
CA VAL A 53 6.07 -12.39 -2.62
C VAL A 53 4.90 -12.39 -3.61
N TYR A 54 4.81 -13.42 -4.46
CA TYR A 54 3.70 -13.58 -5.39
C TYR A 54 2.34 -13.70 -4.67
N ILE A 55 2.28 -14.45 -3.56
CA ILE A 55 1.08 -14.54 -2.70
C ILE A 55 0.74 -13.18 -2.10
N ALA A 56 1.70 -12.50 -1.47
CA ALA A 56 1.49 -11.19 -0.86
C ALA A 56 0.94 -10.18 -1.87
N SER A 57 1.47 -10.20 -3.10
CA SER A 57 1.07 -9.32 -4.19
C SER A 57 -0.34 -9.61 -4.69
N ALA A 58 -0.64 -10.89 -4.93
CA ALA A 58 -1.96 -11.32 -5.40
C ALA A 58 -3.05 -11.01 -4.36
N VAL A 59 -2.74 -11.20 -3.07
CA VAL A 59 -3.64 -10.92 -1.97
C VAL A 59 -3.88 -9.42 -1.81
N HIS A 60 -2.83 -8.59 -1.85
CA HIS A 60 -2.97 -7.14 -1.80
C HIS A 60 -3.84 -6.63 -2.96
N ALA A 61 -3.55 -7.06 -4.19
CA ALA A 61 -4.32 -6.64 -5.35
C ALA A 61 -5.78 -7.17 -5.34
N ALA A 62 -6.02 -8.37 -4.79
CA ALA A 62 -7.37 -8.87 -4.59
C ALA A 62 -8.13 -8.05 -3.53
N ALA A 63 -7.48 -7.69 -2.42
CA ALA A 63 -8.05 -6.83 -1.39
C ALA A 63 -8.42 -5.46 -1.96
N ARG A 64 -7.54 -4.87 -2.76
CA ARG A 64 -7.81 -3.64 -3.52
C ARG A 64 -9.06 -3.74 -4.40
N ARG A 65 -9.17 -4.80 -5.20
CA ARG A 65 -10.35 -5.03 -6.05
C ARG A 65 -11.65 -5.17 -5.25
N MET A 66 -11.56 -5.64 -4.00
CA MET A 66 -12.70 -5.92 -3.14
C MET A 66 -13.16 -4.71 -2.34
N ASP A 67 -12.20 -3.98 -1.79
CA ASP A 67 -12.45 -3.03 -0.71
C ASP A 67 -12.19 -1.58 -1.15
N SER A 68 -11.51 -1.35 -2.29
CA SER A 68 -11.30 -0.01 -2.85
C SER A 68 -12.35 0.37 -3.89
N GLN A 69 -12.60 1.67 -4.01
CA GLN A 69 -13.43 2.25 -5.07
C GLN A 69 -12.63 3.35 -5.77
N PRO A 70 -12.75 3.50 -7.09
CA PRO A 70 -12.06 4.57 -7.80
C PRO A 70 -12.50 5.95 -7.30
N LEU A 71 -11.51 6.79 -6.97
CA LEU A 71 -11.68 8.19 -6.60
C LEU A 71 -11.67 9.06 -7.85
N ARG A 72 -12.55 10.06 -7.89
CA ARG A 72 -12.43 11.13 -8.88
C ARG A 72 -11.22 12.01 -8.52
N PRO A 73 -10.30 12.25 -9.46
CA PRO A 73 -9.25 13.22 -9.26
C PRO A 73 -9.91 14.59 -9.12
N LYS A 74 -9.94 15.13 -7.89
CA LYS A 74 -10.05 16.58 -7.70
C LYS A 74 -8.70 17.20 -8.09
N THR A 75 -8.58 18.52 -8.05
CA THR A 75 -7.28 19.22 -8.10
C THR A 75 -6.44 18.86 -6.86
N LEU A 76 -5.86 17.67 -6.86
CA LEU A 76 -4.98 17.15 -5.82
C LEU A 76 -3.54 17.40 -6.24
N SER A 77 -2.71 17.85 -5.29
CA SER A 77 -1.27 17.86 -5.51
C SER A 77 -0.70 16.43 -5.50
N ALA A 78 0.47 16.23 -6.10
CA ALA A 78 1.16 14.93 -6.08
C ALA A 78 1.36 14.40 -4.65
N ARG A 79 1.67 15.28 -3.68
CA ARG A 79 1.79 14.92 -2.26
C ARG A 79 0.48 14.40 -1.68
N GLN A 80 -0.63 15.09 -1.96
CA GLN A 80 -1.95 14.65 -1.51
C GLN A 80 -2.30 13.30 -2.12
N ARG A 81 -2.07 13.12 -3.43
CA ARG A 81 -2.32 11.86 -4.12
C ARG A 81 -1.53 10.70 -3.47
N TYR A 82 -0.22 10.87 -3.29
CA TYR A 82 0.66 9.87 -2.69
C TYR A 82 0.23 9.47 -1.27
N LEU A 83 -0.14 10.43 -0.42
CA LEU A 83 -0.58 10.14 0.94
C LEU A 83 -1.94 9.43 0.98
N ILE A 84 -2.83 9.72 0.04
CA ILE A 84 -4.11 8.99 -0.08
C ILE A 84 -3.85 7.55 -0.51
N GLU A 85 -2.96 7.33 -1.46
CA GLU A 85 -2.54 5.99 -1.92
C GLU A 85 -1.93 5.17 -0.77
N LEU A 86 -0.99 5.77 -0.03
CA LEU A 86 -0.31 5.13 1.11
C LEU A 86 -1.27 4.74 2.25
N VAL A 87 -2.25 5.59 2.54
CA VAL A 87 -3.26 5.26 3.55
C VAL A 87 -4.22 4.19 3.03
N GLU A 88 -4.61 4.24 1.77
CA GLU A 88 -5.49 3.22 1.19
C GLU A 88 -4.81 1.84 1.13
N ASP A 89 -3.50 1.79 0.87
CA ASP A 89 -2.70 0.55 0.95
C ASP A 89 -2.83 -0.06 2.33
N ALA A 90 -2.59 0.74 3.37
CA ALA A 90 -2.72 0.30 4.76
C ALA A 90 -4.15 -0.13 5.10
N ARG A 91 -5.18 0.54 4.56
CA ARG A 91 -6.58 0.22 4.80
C ARG A 91 -6.97 -1.16 4.28
N VAL A 92 -6.62 -1.47 3.03
CA VAL A 92 -6.95 -2.79 2.47
C VAL A 92 -6.13 -3.90 3.11
N GLU A 93 -4.89 -3.62 3.48
CA GLU A 93 -4.04 -4.54 4.25
C GLU A 93 -4.66 -4.82 5.62
N TYR A 94 -5.08 -3.78 6.34
CA TYR A 94 -5.78 -3.89 7.62
C TYR A 94 -7.03 -4.76 7.55
N LEU A 95 -7.95 -4.45 6.63
CA LEU A 95 -9.18 -5.23 6.46
C LEU A 95 -8.89 -6.70 6.15
N THR A 96 -7.83 -6.96 5.38
CA THR A 96 -7.42 -8.31 5.03
C THR A 96 -6.82 -9.05 6.22
N PHE A 97 -5.90 -8.44 6.96
CA PHE A 97 -5.25 -9.11 8.09
C PHE A 97 -6.15 -9.21 9.33
N LEU A 98 -7.20 -8.40 9.46
CA LEU A 98 -8.26 -8.64 10.46
C LEU A 98 -8.90 -10.01 10.27
N ARG A 99 -9.07 -10.44 9.01
CA ARG A 99 -9.62 -11.76 8.66
C ARG A 99 -8.55 -12.85 8.64
N PHE A 100 -7.32 -12.49 8.28
CA PHE A 100 -6.21 -13.43 8.09
C PHE A 100 -4.91 -12.89 8.74
N PRO A 101 -4.76 -12.99 10.08
CA PRO A 101 -3.72 -12.28 10.82
C PRO A 101 -2.28 -12.55 10.38
N ARG A 102 -2.00 -13.74 9.82
CA ARG A 102 -0.65 -14.10 9.33
C ARG A 102 -0.18 -13.27 8.14
N LEU A 103 -1.09 -12.67 7.37
CA LEU A 103 -0.72 -11.82 6.23
C LEU A 103 -0.02 -10.54 6.68
N ARG A 104 -0.34 -10.05 7.89
CA ARG A 104 0.34 -8.89 8.47
C ARG A 104 1.83 -9.13 8.62
N GLN A 105 2.21 -10.29 9.17
CA GLN A 105 3.63 -10.64 9.32
C GLN A 105 4.32 -10.77 7.95
N LEU A 106 3.67 -11.41 6.98
CA LEU A 106 4.20 -11.53 5.63
C LEU A 106 4.47 -10.16 4.99
N TRP A 107 3.54 -9.22 5.11
CA TRP A 107 3.73 -7.86 4.60
C TRP A 107 4.76 -7.05 5.40
N LEU A 108 4.88 -7.27 6.70
CA LEU A 108 5.94 -6.68 7.53
C LEU A 108 7.32 -7.19 7.12
N ASP A 109 7.45 -8.48 6.81
CA ASP A 109 8.71 -9.07 6.33
C ASP A 109 9.09 -8.56 4.93
N LEU A 110 8.09 -8.15 4.13
CA LEU A 110 8.28 -7.56 2.81
C LEU A 110 8.38 -6.03 2.81
N HIS A 111 8.25 -5.37 3.96
CA HIS A 111 8.40 -3.93 4.04
C HIS A 111 9.85 -3.55 3.65
N PRO A 112 10.04 -2.54 2.79
CA PRO A 112 11.36 -2.21 2.27
C PRO A 112 12.29 -1.78 3.40
N SER A 113 13.60 -2.06 3.24
CA SER A 113 14.61 -1.41 4.06
C SER A 113 14.68 0.08 3.75
N MET A 114 15.02 0.89 4.75
CA MET A 114 15.25 2.31 4.52
C MET A 114 16.49 2.51 3.63
N PRO A 115 16.47 3.43 2.65
CA PRO A 115 17.66 3.81 1.89
C PRO A 115 18.80 4.28 2.82
N PRO A 116 20.07 4.23 2.40
CA PRO A 116 21.20 4.65 3.23
C PRO A 116 21.18 6.14 3.59
N ASP A 117 20.74 7.01 2.67
CA ASP A 117 20.67 8.47 2.88
C ASP A 117 19.27 9.01 2.48
N PRO A 118 18.22 8.67 3.24
CA PRO A 118 16.85 9.05 2.90
C PRO A 118 16.63 10.54 3.19
N THR A 119 15.87 11.21 2.32
CA THR A 119 15.41 12.57 2.62
C THR A 119 14.46 12.57 3.83
N PRO A 120 14.28 13.69 4.54
CA PRO A 120 13.34 13.76 5.67
C PRO A 120 11.91 13.36 5.29
N PHE A 121 11.46 13.73 4.09
CA PHE A 121 10.16 13.32 3.57
C PHE A 121 10.11 11.80 3.34
N ALA A 122 11.15 11.22 2.74
CA ALA A 122 11.25 9.79 2.49
C ALA A 122 11.23 8.98 3.79
N THR A 123 11.99 9.41 4.78
CA THR A 123 12.01 8.83 6.12
C THR A 123 10.63 8.83 6.73
N LEU A 124 9.91 9.96 6.67
CA LEU A 124 8.56 10.06 7.20
C LEU A 124 7.58 9.13 6.44
N MET A 125 7.65 9.06 5.11
CA MET A 125 6.76 8.18 4.33
C MET A 125 7.01 6.71 4.64
N TRP A 126 8.28 6.33 4.79
CA TRP A 126 8.67 4.99 5.21
C TRP A 126 8.11 4.65 6.59
N ARG A 127 8.27 5.57 7.56
CA ARG A 127 7.76 5.39 8.93
C ARG A 127 6.23 5.34 8.96
N LEU A 128 5.55 6.17 8.17
CA LEU A 128 4.09 6.13 8.03
C LEU A 128 3.61 4.80 7.45
N SER A 129 4.21 4.34 6.35
CA SER A 129 3.88 3.04 5.73
C SER A 129 4.05 1.90 6.72
N ARG A 130 5.17 1.89 7.46
CA ARG A 130 5.47 0.86 8.46
C ARG A 130 4.52 0.94 9.64
N GLY A 131 4.36 2.13 10.22
CA GLY A 131 3.51 2.38 11.39
C GLY A 131 2.04 2.06 11.13
N LEU A 132 1.51 2.38 9.94
CA LEU A 132 0.14 2.03 9.56
C LEU A 132 -0.07 0.52 9.31
N LEU A 133 0.98 -0.21 8.92
CA LEU A 133 0.94 -1.68 8.86
C LEU A 133 1.12 -2.31 10.26
N GLU A 134 1.80 -1.63 11.17
CA GLU A 134 2.05 -2.05 12.56
C GLU A 134 0.94 -1.68 13.56
N LEU A 135 0.17 -0.62 13.33
CA LEU A 135 -0.92 -0.16 14.19
C LEU A 135 -0.64 -0.33 15.70
N GLU A 136 -1.33 -1.26 16.37
CA GLU A 136 -1.30 -1.45 17.82
C GLU A 136 0.06 -1.88 18.36
N ILE A 137 0.91 -2.50 17.54
CA ILE A 137 2.25 -2.94 17.96
C ILE A 137 3.34 -1.96 17.53
N SER A 138 2.98 -0.86 16.86
CA SER A 138 3.97 0.12 16.43
C SER A 138 4.60 0.80 17.64
N THR A 139 5.93 0.89 17.63
CA THR A 139 6.71 1.57 18.68
C THR A 139 7.28 2.91 18.21
N ASP A 140 6.82 3.38 17.04
CA ASP A 140 7.29 4.62 16.44
C ASP A 140 6.88 5.85 17.28
N ASP A 141 7.82 6.75 17.51
CA ASP A 141 7.66 7.92 18.38
C ASP A 141 7.36 9.23 17.61
N ASP A 142 7.34 9.21 16.28
CA ASP A 142 7.05 10.38 15.47
C ASP A 142 5.61 10.84 15.70
N PHE A 143 5.44 12.16 15.83
CA PHE A 143 4.14 12.74 16.09
C PHE A 143 3.14 12.46 14.96
N LEU A 144 3.56 12.58 13.70
CA LEU A 144 2.68 12.35 12.54
C LEU A 144 2.39 10.87 12.34
N VAL A 145 3.33 9.98 12.63
CA VAL A 145 3.08 8.53 12.59
C VAL A 145 2.05 8.13 13.63
N ARG A 146 2.20 8.57 14.88
CA ARG A 146 1.22 8.33 15.94
C ARG A 146 -0.14 8.95 15.63
N LYS A 147 -0.17 10.16 15.06
CA LYS A 147 -1.40 10.81 14.59
C LYS A 147 -2.07 9.99 13.49
N ALA A 148 -1.32 9.50 12.51
CA ALA A 148 -1.85 8.68 11.42
C ALA A 148 -2.47 7.39 11.94
N ILE A 149 -1.78 6.69 12.85
CA ILE A 149 -2.29 5.48 13.50
C ILE A 149 -3.58 5.78 14.28
N ALA A 150 -3.60 6.86 15.08
CA ALA A 150 -4.78 7.25 15.85
C ALA A 150 -5.98 7.56 14.93
N LEU A 151 -5.79 8.38 13.90
CA LEU A 151 -6.82 8.67 12.90
C LEU A 151 -7.33 7.38 12.25
N PHE A 152 -6.42 6.48 11.89
CA PHE A 152 -6.79 5.22 11.25
C PHE A 152 -7.61 4.31 12.19
N GLN A 153 -7.21 4.20 13.45
CA GLN A 153 -7.93 3.41 14.47
C GLN A 153 -9.30 3.99 14.79
N GLU A 154 -9.42 5.31 14.91
CA GLU A 154 -10.69 6.00 15.14
C GLU A 154 -11.71 5.76 14.02
N ASN A 155 -11.23 5.62 12.78
CA ASN A 155 -12.07 5.43 11.59
C ASN A 155 -12.15 3.96 11.11
N SER A 156 -11.48 3.03 11.81
CA SER A 156 -11.39 1.61 11.41
C SER A 156 -12.73 0.86 11.42
N CYS A 157 -13.71 1.39 12.14
CA CYS A 157 -15.08 0.86 12.23
C CYS A 157 -16.04 1.43 11.17
N GLU A 158 -15.64 2.45 10.41
CA GLU A 158 -16.53 3.11 9.46
C GLU A 158 -16.59 2.40 8.10
N THR A 159 -17.81 2.30 7.58
CA THR A 159 -18.18 1.63 6.33
C THR A 159 -17.85 2.46 5.08
N ASP A 160 -17.18 3.60 5.25
CA ASP A 160 -17.00 4.65 4.23
C ASP A 160 -15.88 4.37 3.22
N GLY A 161 -15.28 3.17 3.27
CA GLY A 161 -14.37 2.66 2.25
C GLY A 161 -13.21 3.60 1.95
N VAL A 162 -12.94 3.85 0.68
CA VAL A 162 -11.84 4.70 0.20
C VAL A 162 -11.94 6.17 0.64
N ALA A 163 -13.13 6.65 1.04
CA ALA A 163 -13.32 8.04 1.47
C ALA A 163 -12.56 8.36 2.76
N VAL A 164 -12.46 7.38 3.68
CA VAL A 164 -11.67 7.48 4.90
C VAL A 164 -10.19 7.67 4.57
N SER A 165 -9.65 6.86 3.66
CA SER A 165 -8.24 6.99 3.21
C SER A 165 -7.98 8.34 2.58
N ARG A 166 -8.95 8.86 1.82
CA ARG A 166 -8.89 10.21 1.26
C ARG A 166 -8.81 11.28 2.34
N GLU A 167 -9.67 11.21 3.35
CA GLU A 167 -9.73 12.19 4.43
C GLU A 167 -8.44 12.18 5.26
N ILE A 168 -7.99 11.00 5.71
CA ILE A 168 -6.75 10.85 6.48
C ILE A 168 -5.55 11.33 5.65
N GLY A 169 -5.43 10.90 4.39
CA GLY A 169 -4.34 11.31 3.49
C GLY A 169 -4.28 12.82 3.29
N LEU A 170 -5.43 13.50 3.17
CA LEU A 170 -5.49 14.96 3.05
C LEU A 170 -5.07 15.68 4.33
N ARG A 171 -5.48 15.18 5.51
CA ARG A 171 -5.06 15.73 6.81
C ARG A 171 -3.55 15.62 7.00
N LEU A 172 -2.99 14.44 6.71
CA LEU A 172 -1.54 14.23 6.76
C LEU A 172 -0.80 15.13 5.77
N ALA A 173 -1.32 15.29 4.55
CA ALA A 173 -0.71 16.15 3.54
C ALA A 173 -0.69 17.63 3.98
N GLN A 174 -1.73 18.07 4.68
CA GLN A 174 -1.78 19.41 5.26
C GLN A 174 -0.72 19.59 6.35
N ASP A 175 -0.63 18.68 7.32
CA ASP A 175 0.35 18.77 8.41
C ASP A 175 1.80 18.75 7.87
N ILE A 176 2.09 17.85 6.94
CA ILE A 176 3.41 17.76 6.30
C ILE A 176 3.70 19.03 5.49
N GLY A 177 2.68 19.62 4.85
CA GLY A 177 2.79 20.90 4.17
C GLY A 177 3.18 22.04 5.11
N GLN A 178 2.65 22.05 6.34
CA GLN A 178 3.00 23.05 7.37
C GLN A 178 4.43 22.91 7.86
N MET A 179 4.97 21.68 7.90
CA MET A 179 6.38 21.42 8.20
C MET A 179 7.34 21.90 7.10
N ARG A 180 6.82 22.26 5.91
CA ARG A 180 7.59 22.67 4.73
C ARG A 180 8.61 21.62 4.28
N LEU A 181 8.28 20.34 4.45
CA LEU A 181 9.13 19.26 3.96
C LEU A 181 9.08 19.19 2.43
N PRO A 182 10.23 19.32 1.73
CA PRO A 182 10.26 19.18 0.28
C PRO A 182 9.96 17.74 -0.11
N MET A 183 9.09 17.57 -1.10
CA MET A 183 8.82 16.28 -1.72
C MET A 183 9.56 16.24 -3.05
N ASN A 184 10.73 15.61 -3.04
CA ASN A 184 11.48 15.34 -4.27
C ASN A 184 11.06 13.96 -4.78
N GLU A 185 10.56 13.87 -6.00
CA GLU A 185 10.09 12.60 -6.59
C GLU A 185 11.22 11.56 -6.64
N ASP A 186 12.43 11.98 -7.00
CA ASP A 186 13.66 11.15 -6.98
C ASP A 186 14.03 10.64 -5.58
N GLY A 187 13.47 11.26 -4.54
CA GLY A 187 13.72 10.93 -3.15
C GLY A 187 12.61 10.11 -2.50
N LEU A 188 11.55 9.73 -3.21
CA LEU A 188 10.50 8.89 -2.63
C LEU A 188 11.04 7.48 -2.34
N PRO A 189 10.71 6.87 -1.18
CA PRO A 189 11.14 5.52 -0.90
C PRO A 189 10.46 4.57 -1.90
N THR A 190 11.20 3.55 -2.34
CA THR A 190 10.60 2.43 -3.07
C THR A 190 9.52 1.83 -2.19
N GLY A 191 8.26 1.89 -2.63
CA GLY A 191 7.14 1.25 -1.95
C GLY A 191 7.37 -0.26 -1.80
N ALA A 192 6.63 -0.91 -0.90
CA ALA A 192 6.76 -2.34 -0.70
C ALA A 192 6.48 -3.11 -2.00
N ILE A 193 7.32 -4.10 -2.31
CA ILE A 193 7.35 -4.76 -3.63
C ILE A 193 6.05 -5.48 -4.01
N TYR A 194 5.22 -5.80 -3.01
CA TYR A 194 3.96 -6.51 -3.22
C TYR A 194 2.78 -5.58 -3.52
N ARG A 195 2.92 -4.28 -3.29
CA ARG A 195 1.85 -3.31 -3.51
C ARG A 195 1.70 -2.98 -4.98
N ASP A 196 0.49 -2.68 -5.42
CA ASP A 196 0.24 -2.32 -6.81
C ASP A 196 0.71 -0.90 -7.15
N ASP A 197 0.53 -0.51 -8.40
CA ASP A 197 0.90 0.82 -8.90
C ASP A 197 -0.07 1.95 -8.48
N ASN A 198 -1.14 1.64 -7.76
CA ASN A 198 -2.20 2.54 -7.32
C ASN A 198 -2.97 3.25 -8.45
N GLN A 199 -2.70 2.95 -9.73
CA GLN A 199 -3.34 3.67 -10.84
C GLN A 199 -4.85 3.42 -10.88
N HIS A 200 -5.27 2.21 -10.53
CA HIS A 200 -6.67 1.79 -10.47
C HIS A 200 -7.52 2.62 -9.49
N LEU A 201 -6.88 3.30 -8.53
CA LEU A 201 -7.55 4.13 -7.53
C LEU A 201 -8.13 5.41 -8.13
N TRP A 202 -7.76 5.78 -9.37
CA TRP A 202 -8.06 7.09 -9.93
C TRP A 202 -8.89 6.99 -11.21
N LEU A 203 -10.02 7.70 -11.25
CA LEU A 203 -10.84 7.87 -12.46
C LEU A 203 -10.28 9.01 -13.31
N GLU A 204 -9.31 8.70 -14.17
CA GLU A 204 -8.80 9.65 -15.16
C GLU A 204 -9.81 9.94 -16.28
#